data_AF-A0A847A9Z4-F1
#
_entry.id   AF-A0A847A9Z4-F1
#
_cell.length_a   1.000
_cell.length_b   1.000
_cell.length_c   1.000
_cell.angle_alpha   90.00
_cell.angle_beta   90.00
_cell.angle_gamma   90.00
#
_symmetry.space_group_name_H-M   'P 1'
#
loop_
_entity.id
_entity.type
_entity.pdbx_description
1 polymer ?
#
loop_
_entity_poly.entity_id
_entity_poly.type
_entity_poly.pdbx_seq_one_letter_code
_entity_poly.pdbx_strand_id
1 'polypeptide(L)'
;AGSDETEESARRIIVVHMAEQNIGILVDGVSEILRIPDESIEPTPPIVAGGISVEFIKGVAKVDDRLIIFLDLDKIFSVEEKEALAQAAGD
;
A
#
# COMPACT_ATOMS: atom_id res chain seq x y z
N ALA A 1 38.06 -16.29 -6.92
CA ALA A 1 36.86 -17.11 -6.70
C ALA A 1 35.85 -16.18 -6.06
N GLY A 2 34.76 -15.90 -6.78
CA GLY A 2 33.75 -14.92 -6.37
C GLY A 2 32.77 -15.50 -5.36
N SER A 3 32.21 -14.58 -4.58
CA SER A 3 30.88 -14.67 -4.00
C SER A 3 30.39 -13.23 -3.92
N ASP A 4 29.92 -12.79 -5.07
CA ASP A 4 29.16 -11.56 -5.27
C ASP A 4 27.74 -11.85 -4.77
N GLU A 5 27.46 -11.53 -3.51
CA GLU A 5 26.11 -11.62 -2.93
C GLU A 5 25.88 -10.38 -2.06
N THR A 6 25.89 -9.22 -2.72
CA THR A 6 25.15 -8.07 -2.19
C THR A 6 23.69 -8.39 -2.45
N GLU A 7 22.96 -8.90 -1.46
CA GLU A 7 21.49 -8.91 -1.52
C GLU A 7 21.03 -7.46 -1.56
N GLU A 8 20.97 -6.93 -2.78
CA GLU A 8 20.42 -5.62 -3.08
C GLU A 8 18.94 -5.68 -2.69
N SER A 9 18.58 -5.07 -1.56
CA SER A 9 17.19 -4.72 -1.24
C SER A 9 16.67 -3.84 -2.38
N ALA A 10 16.25 -4.47 -3.46
CA ALA A 10 15.72 -3.81 -4.64
C ALA A 10 14.36 -3.23 -4.24
N ARG A 11 14.38 -1.94 -3.85
CA ARG A 11 13.15 -1.18 -3.58
C ARG A 11 12.26 -1.30 -4.81
N ARG A 12 11.01 -1.71 -4.61
CA ARG A 12 10.04 -1.89 -5.70
C ARG A 12 9.12 -0.69 -5.75
N ILE A 13 8.56 -0.43 -6.92
CA ILE A 13 7.57 0.62 -7.10
C ILE A 13 6.25 -0.04 -7.49
N ILE A 14 5.20 0.17 -6.69
CA ILE A 14 3.84 -0.19 -7.03
C ILE A 14 3.25 0.99 -7.80
N VAL A 15 2.85 0.78 -9.05
CA VAL A 15 2.16 1.80 -9.84
C VAL A 15 0.65 1.63 -9.66
N VAL A 16 0.00 2.65 -9.12
CA VAL A 16 -1.46 2.71 -8.95
C VAL A 16 -2.05 3.77 -9.86
N HIS A 17 -3.25 3.52 -10.38
CA HIS A 17 -3.98 4.49 -11.19
C HIS A 17 -5.07 5.13 -10.35
N MET A 18 -4.98 6.43 -10.11
CA MET A 18 -5.88 7.19 -9.25
C MET A 18 -6.07 8.60 -9.81
N ALA A 19 -7.28 9.14 -9.74
CA ALA A 19 -7.60 10.49 -10.21
C ALA A 19 -7.10 10.80 -11.64
N GLU A 20 -7.21 9.83 -12.56
CA GLU A 20 -6.72 9.88 -13.95
C GLU A 20 -5.18 9.92 -14.11
N GLN A 21 -4.45 9.59 -13.04
CA GLN A 21 -3.00 9.68 -12.99
C GLN A 21 -2.35 8.40 -12.52
N ASN A 22 -1.11 8.19 -12.94
CA ASN A 22 -0.29 7.07 -12.48
C ASN A 22 0.61 7.55 -11.35
N ILE A 23 0.44 6.94 -10.17
CA ILE A 23 1.22 7.25 -8.97
C ILE A 23 2.12 6.06 -8.67
N GLY A 24 3.41 6.32 -8.43
CA GLY A 24 4.37 5.32 -7.99
C GLY A 24 4.55 5.34 -6.48
N ILE A 25 4.30 4.20 -5.82
CA ILE A 25 4.49 4.01 -4.38
C ILE A 25 5.75 3.17 -4.17
N LEU A 26 6.74 3.73 -3.48
CA LEU A 26 7.97 3.01 -3.13
C LEU A 26 7.71 2.04 -1.97
N VAL A 27 8.10 0.78 -2.15
CA VAL A 27 7.93 -0.28 -1.14
C VAL A 27 9.21 -1.10 -0.98
N ASP A 28 9.37 -1.70 0.19
CA ASP A 28 10.51 -2.56 0.50
C ASP A 28 10.51 -3.85 -0.34
N GLY A 29 9.34 -4.32 -0.76
CA GLY A 29 9.21 -5.51 -1.59
C GLY A 29 7.76 -5.87 -1.91
N VAL A 30 7.60 -6.90 -2.74
CA VAL A 30 6.31 -7.55 -3.02
C VAL A 30 6.49 -9.03 -2.72
N SER A 31 5.77 -9.52 -1.71
CA SER A 31 5.94 -10.88 -1.21
C SER A 31 5.27 -11.92 -2.11
N GLU A 32 3.96 -11.79 -2.33
CA GLU A 32 3.16 -12.76 -3.08
C GLU A 32 1.80 -12.17 -3.49
N ILE A 33 1.06 -12.89 -4.36
CA ILE A 33 -0.30 -12.54 -4.78
C ILE A 33 -1.27 -13.48 -4.06
N LEU A 34 -2.15 -12.91 -3.23
CA LEU A 34 -3.18 -13.65 -2.48
C LEU A 34 -4.56 -13.40 -3.07
N ARG A 35 -5.43 -14.42 -3.05
CA ARG A 35 -6.86 -14.29 -3.32
C ARG A 35 -7.61 -14.30 -2.00
N ILE A 36 -8.19 -13.17 -1.64
CA ILE A 36 -8.88 -12.96 -0.36
C ILE A 36 -10.35 -12.65 -0.67
N PRO A 37 -11.32 -13.46 -0.21
CA PRO A 37 -12.74 -13.15 -0.36
C PRO A 37 -13.12 -11.90 0.43
N ASP A 38 -13.97 -11.03 -0.13
CA ASP A 38 -14.40 -9.80 0.54
C ASP A 38 -15.04 -10.06 1.92
N GLU A 39 -15.72 -11.21 2.07
CA GLU A 39 -16.36 -11.67 3.30
C GLU A 39 -15.37 -11.91 4.46
N SER A 40 -14.10 -12.13 4.13
CA SER A 40 -13.02 -12.35 5.12
C SER A 40 -12.38 -11.05 5.60
N ILE A 41 -12.79 -9.91 5.02
CA ILE A 41 -12.31 -8.59 5.41
C ILE A 41 -13.18 -8.09 6.56
N GLU A 42 -12.57 -8.02 7.74
CA GLU A 42 -13.20 -7.49 8.95
C GLU A 42 -12.92 -5.99 9.09
N PRO A 43 -13.84 -5.23 9.73
CA PRO A 43 -13.60 -3.83 10.03
C PRO A 43 -12.37 -3.67 10.93
N THR A 44 -11.64 -2.58 10.71
CA THR A 44 -10.41 -2.29 11.44
C THR A 44 -10.68 -2.20 12.95
N PRO A 45 -9.98 -2.98 13.80
CA PRO A 45 -10.09 -2.83 15.25
C PRO A 45 -9.74 -1.39 15.68
N PRO A 46 -10.37 -0.84 16.72
CA PRO A 46 -10.09 0.52 17.20
C PRO A 46 -8.63 0.75 17.62
N ILE A 47 -7.91 -0.33 17.89
CA ILE A 47 -6.51 -0.34 18.33
C ILE A 47 -5.67 -0.84 17.16
N VAL A 48 -5.33 0.04 16.23
CA VAL A 48 -4.25 -0.24 15.29
C VAL A 48 -2.95 0.18 15.96
N ALA A 49 -2.30 -0.78 16.59
CA ALA A 49 -0.95 -0.63 17.12
C ALA A 49 0.04 -0.56 15.95
N GLY A 50 0.65 0.60 15.71
CA GLY A 50 1.67 0.73 14.66
C GLY A 50 1.94 2.12 14.10
N GLY A 51 1.20 3.15 14.51
CA GLY A 51 1.43 4.53 14.06
C GLY A 51 0.78 4.90 12.72
N ILE A 52 0.10 3.95 12.07
CA ILE A 52 -0.78 4.23 10.92
C ILE A 52 -2.13 4.71 11.48
N SER A 53 -2.60 5.87 11.01
CA SER A 53 -3.93 6.35 11.38
C SER A 53 -4.99 5.39 10.84
N VAL A 54 -5.95 5.03 11.71
CA VAL A 54 -7.07 4.11 11.37
C VAL A 54 -7.85 4.61 10.14
N GLU A 55 -7.82 5.91 9.87
CA GLU A 55 -8.48 6.53 8.73
C GLU A 55 -7.97 6.03 7.36
N PHE A 56 -6.73 5.52 7.29
CA PHE A 56 -6.13 5.01 6.04
C PHE A 56 -6.36 3.51 5.83
N ILE A 57 -7.08 2.84 6.74
CA ILE A 57 -7.29 1.39 6.69
C ILE A 57 -8.74 1.11 6.32
N LYS A 58 -8.92 0.42 5.18
CA LYS A 58 -10.23 -0.05 4.70
C LYS A 58 -10.74 -1.25 5.49
N GLY A 59 -9.84 -2.11 5.96
CA GLY A 59 -10.15 -3.28 6.78
C GLY A 59 -8.93 -4.15 7.03
N VAL A 60 -9.14 -5.26 7.72
CA VAL A 60 -8.11 -6.26 8.01
C VAL A 60 -8.62 -7.65 7.66
N ALA A 61 -7.74 -8.53 7.18
CA ALA A 61 -8.05 -9.94 7.00
C ALA A 61 -6.99 -10.79 7.70
N LYS A 62 -7.42 -11.90 8.31
CA LYS A 62 -6.50 -12.89 8.86
C LYS A 62 -6.37 -14.05 7.87
N VAL A 63 -5.17 -14.27 7.34
CA VAL A 63 -4.87 -15.32 6.35
C VAL A 63 -3.66 -16.12 6.81
N ASP A 64 -3.81 -17.43 7.01
CA ASP A 64 -2.73 -18.33 7.45
C ASP A 64 -1.93 -17.79 8.66
N ASP A 65 -2.66 -17.34 9.70
CA ASP A 65 -2.12 -16.69 10.91
C ASP A 65 -1.38 -15.36 10.70
N ARG A 66 -1.45 -14.79 9.50
CA ARG A 66 -0.94 -13.45 9.19
C ARG A 66 -2.08 -12.44 9.17
N LEU A 67 -1.80 -11.24 9.68
CA LEU A 67 -2.72 -10.11 9.59
C LEU A 67 -2.38 -9.28 8.35
N ILE A 68 -3.33 -9.19 7.43
CA ILE A 68 -3.22 -8.43 6.18
C ILE A 68 -4.03 -7.15 6.35
N ILE A 69 -3.38 -6.00 6.17
CA ILE A 69 -4.01 -4.69 6.25
C ILE A 69 -4.42 -4.25 4.85
N PHE A 70 -5.69 -3.93 4.66
CA PHE A 70 -6.19 -3.33 3.43
C PHE A 70 -6.12 -1.82 3.55
N LEU A 71 -5.24 -1.20 2.77
CA LEU A 71 -5.09 0.25 2.75
C LEU A 71 -6.13 0.91 1.85
N ASP A 72 -6.65 2.04 2.31
CA ASP A 72 -7.52 2.93 1.56
C ASP A 72 -6.67 3.98 0.84
N LEU A 73 -6.25 3.66 -0.38
CA LEU A 73 -5.37 4.54 -1.17
C LEU A 73 -6.00 5.92 -1.40
N ASP A 74 -7.32 6.01 -1.51
CA ASP A 74 -8.02 7.29 -1.67
C ASP A 74 -7.85 8.19 -0.46
N LYS A 75 -7.60 7.64 0.74
CA LYS A 75 -7.39 8.44 1.96
C LYS A 75 -5.93 8.64 2.30
N ILE A 76 -5.03 7.83 1.75
CA ILE A 76 -3.59 7.93 2.02
C ILE A 76 -3.01 9.24 1.52
N PHE A 77 -3.49 9.74 0.38
CA PHE A 77 -3.05 11.02 -0.16
C PHE A 77 -3.85 12.17 0.44
N SER A 78 -3.15 13.20 0.90
CA SER A 78 -3.76 14.44 1.35
C SER A 78 -4.47 15.16 0.20
N VAL A 79 -5.37 16.10 0.53
CA VAL A 79 -6.04 16.91 -0.49
C VAL A 79 -5.01 17.69 -1.30
N GLU A 80 -4.00 18.25 -0.63
CA GLU A 80 -2.92 19.00 -1.24
C GLU A 80 -2.06 18.13 -2.16
N GLU A 81 -1.76 16.88 -1.76
CA GLU A 81 -1.02 15.93 -2.61
C GLU A 81 -1.82 15.56 -3.86
N LYS A 82 -3.13 15.34 -3.74
CA LYS A 82 -4.00 15.08 -4.89
C LYS A 82 -4.10 16.27 -5.83
N GLU A 83 -4.19 17.49 -5.30
CA GLU A 83 -4.18 18.71 -6.10
C GLU A 83 -2.84 18.92 -6.82
N ALA A 84 -1.73 18.65 -6.14
CA ALA A 84 -0.39 18.72 -6.71
C ALA A 84 -0.19 17.68 -7.81
N LEU A 85 -0.67 16.45 -7.58
CA LEU A 85 -0.69 15.40 -8.59
C LEU A 85 -1.51 15.88 -9.79
N ALA A 86 -2.76 16.31 -9.62
CA ALA A 86 -3.63 16.75 -10.71
C ALA A 86 -3.03 17.86 -11.59
N GLN A 87 -2.33 18.81 -10.98
CA GLN A 87 -1.63 19.89 -11.71
C GLN A 87 -0.45 19.38 -12.55
N ALA A 88 0.25 18.33 -12.09
CA ALA A 88 1.42 17.79 -12.78
C ALA A 88 1.10 17.00 -14.08
N ALA A 89 -0.16 16.61 -14.32
CA ALA A 89 -0.57 16.01 -15.61
C ALA A 89 -1.24 16.99 -16.58
N GLY A 90 -1.34 18.27 -16.20
CA GLY A 90 -1.93 19.32 -17.02
C GLY A 90 -0.99 19.98 -18.04
N ASP A 91 0.21 19.42 -18.26
CA ASP A 91 1.25 19.96 -19.18
C ASP A 91 1.57 18.95 -20.30
#